data_AF-A0AAE0ZUT9-F1
#
_entry.id   AF-A0AAE0ZUT9-F1
#
_cell.length_a   1.000
_cell.length_b   1.000
_cell.length_c   1.000
_cell.angle_alpha   90.00
_cell.angle_beta   90.00
_cell.angle_gamma   90.00
#
_symmetry.space_group_name_H-M   'P 1'
#
loop_
_entity.id
_entity.type
_entity.pdbx_description
1 polymer ?
#
loop_
_entity_poly.entity_id
_entity_poly.type
_entity_poly.pdbx_seq_one_letter_code
_entity_poly.pdbx_strand_id
1 'polypeptide(L)'
;MNDLDLHITCLQQLCPLLFSMDHHNYARYLTVYFISLLNLSDSHPGAESLLRNNGFSVCRSDVPASRTAVDLMIEQTINRHAKTRGGIVGFSRSLPAYYRWSVTRHHRASYVSATHDIADIGDLSNDSHKELTPARKLHSENQCCEDDFLPKELLNIITEDNCSENEDSIDDEGELSDASSDEIMSSEDEQSDDDF
;
A
#
# COMPACT_ATOMS: atom_id res chain seq x y z
N MET A 1 -7.65 -4.18 6.06
CA MET A 1 -8.82 -4.06 5.16
C MET A 1 -9.81 -5.22 5.32
N ASN A 2 -9.92 -5.84 6.51
CA ASN A 2 -10.86 -6.94 6.79
C ASN A 2 -11.73 -6.69 8.03
N ASP A 3 -11.67 -5.46 8.55
CA ASP A 3 -12.49 -5.07 9.68
C ASP A 3 -13.76 -4.38 9.15
N LEU A 4 -14.90 -5.04 9.35
CA LEU A 4 -16.21 -4.55 8.92
C LEU A 4 -16.58 -3.24 9.61
N ASP A 5 -16.29 -3.12 10.91
CA ASP A 5 -16.71 -1.97 11.71
C ASP A 5 -15.89 -0.74 11.32
N LEU A 6 -14.59 -0.93 11.07
CA LEU A 6 -13.72 0.10 10.51
C LEU A 6 -14.18 0.53 9.11
N HIS A 7 -14.56 -0.42 8.25
CA HIS A 7 -15.07 -0.12 6.91
C HIS A 7 -16.32 0.75 6.97
N ILE A 8 -17.32 0.36 7.76
CA ILE A 8 -18.56 1.12 7.96
C ILE A 8 -18.27 2.53 8.48
N THR A 9 -17.40 2.64 9.49
CA THR A 9 -17.02 3.94 10.09
C THR A 9 -16.34 4.85 9.06
N CYS A 10 -15.44 4.30 8.24
CA CYS A 10 -14.77 5.04 7.18
C CYS A 10 -15.76 5.56 6.13
N LEU A 11 -16.73 4.73 5.70
CA LEU A 11 -17.75 5.14 4.73
C LEU A 11 -18.64 6.27 5.27
N GLN A 12 -18.97 6.22 6.57
CA GLN A 12 -19.75 7.27 7.23
C GLN A 12 -19.02 8.62 7.18
N GLN A 13 -17.70 8.62 7.42
CA GLN A 13 -16.87 9.83 7.36
C GLN A 13 -16.60 10.30 5.92
N LEU A 14 -16.55 9.37 4.96
CA LEU A 14 -16.27 9.68 3.55
C LEU A 14 -17.46 10.36 2.84
N CYS A 15 -18.70 10.02 3.22
CA CYS A 15 -19.91 10.60 2.63
C CYS A 15 -19.90 12.14 2.59
N PRO A 16 -19.72 12.88 3.71
CA PRO A 16 -19.69 14.34 3.68
C PRO A 16 -18.51 14.89 2.86
N LEU A 17 -17.35 14.21 2.87
CA LEU A 17 -16.19 14.63 2.08
C LEU A 17 -16.44 14.54 0.57
N LEU A 18 -17.13 13.50 0.11
CA LEU A 18 -17.51 13.38 -1.31
C LEU A 18 -18.52 14.45 -1.73
N PHE A 19 -19.42 14.85 -0.82
CA PHE A 19 -20.32 15.98 -1.08
C PHE A 19 -19.56 17.31 -1.14
N SER A 20 -18.58 17.54 -0.25
CA SER A 20 -17.80 18.78 -0.27
C SER A 20 -16.88 18.90 -1.49
N MET A 21 -16.43 17.78 -2.05
CA MET A 21 -15.56 17.73 -3.23
C MET A 21 -16.33 17.67 -4.57
N ASP A 22 -17.63 17.97 -4.58
CA ASP A 22 -18.48 17.95 -5.78
C ASP A 22 -18.55 16.55 -6.47
N HIS A 23 -18.23 15.48 -5.75
CA HIS A 23 -18.32 14.10 -6.24
C HIS A 23 -19.72 13.50 -6.02
N HIS A 24 -20.75 14.24 -6.45
CA HIS A 24 -22.16 13.94 -6.18
C HIS A 24 -22.61 12.54 -6.61
N ASN A 25 -22.13 12.03 -7.74
CA ASN A 25 -22.48 10.69 -8.21
C ASN A 25 -21.94 9.62 -7.23
N TYR A 26 -20.68 9.75 -6.83
CA TYR A 26 -20.07 8.84 -5.86
C TYR A 26 -20.75 8.95 -4.50
N ALA A 27 -21.04 10.17 -4.04
CA ALA A 27 -21.73 10.39 -2.78
C ALA A 27 -23.10 9.69 -2.75
N ARG A 28 -23.92 9.84 -3.81
CA ARG A 28 -25.23 9.17 -3.92
C ARG A 28 -25.12 7.65 -3.84
N TYR A 29 -24.26 7.05 -4.66
CA TYR A 29 -24.10 5.59 -4.66
C TYR A 29 -23.50 5.08 -3.34
N LEU A 30 -22.56 5.84 -2.76
CA LEU A 30 -21.95 5.47 -1.50
C LEU A 30 -22.96 5.46 -0.36
N THR A 31 -23.86 6.45 -0.29
CA THR A 31 -24.90 6.48 0.75
C THR A 31 -25.85 5.29 0.63
N VAL A 32 -26.25 4.90 -0.58
CA VAL A 32 -27.09 3.70 -0.81
C VAL A 32 -26.36 2.43 -0.38
N TYR A 33 -25.09 2.30 -0.74
CA TYR A 33 -24.25 1.17 -0.32
C TYR A 33 -24.09 1.11 1.20
N PHE A 34 -23.83 2.24 1.85
CA PHE A 34 -23.72 2.35 3.29
C PHE A 34 -25.00 1.92 4.01
N ILE A 35 -26.17 2.39 3.57
CA ILE A 35 -27.47 1.95 4.12
C ILE A 35 -27.65 0.44 3.93
N SER A 36 -27.24 -0.10 2.78
CA SER A 36 -27.33 -1.54 2.51
C SER A 36 -26.44 -2.36 3.46
N LEU A 37 -25.27 -1.85 3.83
CA LEU A 37 -24.39 -2.47 4.83
C LEU A 37 -24.99 -2.43 6.24
N LEU A 38 -25.66 -1.34 6.62
CA LEU A 38 -26.34 -1.25 7.92
C LEU A 38 -27.53 -2.22 8.01
N ASN A 39 -28.21 -2.46 6.89
CA ASN A 39 -29.35 -3.38 6.80
C ASN A 39 -28.93 -4.82 6.44
N LEU A 40 -27.65 -5.17 6.60
CA LEU A 40 -27.12 -6.44 6.11
C LEU A 40 -27.68 -7.63 6.90
N SER A 41 -27.83 -7.49 8.22
CA SER A 41 -28.32 -8.56 9.10
C SER A 41 -29.76 -8.99 8.78
N ASP A 42 -30.61 -8.04 8.38
CA ASP A 42 -32.00 -8.30 8.01
C ASP A 42 -32.16 -8.72 6.55
N SER A 43 -31.40 -8.11 5.62
CA SER A 43 -31.51 -8.40 4.19
C SER A 43 -30.83 -9.71 3.78
N HIS A 44 -29.67 -10.03 4.38
CA HIS A 44 -28.84 -11.18 4.02
C HIS A 44 -28.24 -11.83 5.29
N PRO A 45 -29.02 -12.66 6.00
CA PRO A 45 -28.54 -13.31 7.21
C PRO A 45 -27.30 -14.17 6.92
N GLY A 46 -26.25 -14.00 7.73
CA GLY A 46 -24.96 -14.69 7.55
C GLY A 46 -23.95 -13.97 6.64
N ALA A 47 -24.35 -12.91 5.93
CA ALA A 47 -23.38 -12.10 5.19
C ALA A 47 -22.43 -11.35 6.13
N GLU A 48 -22.94 -10.85 7.27
CA GLU A 48 -22.12 -10.14 8.26
C GLU A 48 -21.01 -11.03 8.83
N SER A 49 -21.31 -12.29 9.15
CA SER A 49 -20.31 -13.24 9.67
C SER A 49 -19.25 -13.57 8.61
N LEU A 50 -19.65 -13.70 7.34
CA LEU A 50 -18.72 -13.88 6.22
C LEU A 50 -17.78 -12.68 6.08
N LEU A 51 -18.32 -11.47 6.13
CA LEU A 51 -17.54 -10.24 6.02
C LEU A 51 -16.55 -10.07 7.18
N ARG A 52 -16.98 -10.36 8.41
CA ARG A 52 -16.10 -10.39 9.60
C ARG A 52 -15.02 -11.47 9.50
N ASN A 53 -15.29 -12.57 8.80
CA ASN A 53 -14.35 -13.65 8.53
C ASN A 53 -13.47 -13.40 7.28
N ASN A 54 -12.94 -12.19 7.12
CA ASN A 54 -12.09 -11.77 6.00
C ASN A 54 -12.76 -11.83 4.62
N GLY A 55 -14.08 -11.68 4.55
CA GLY A 55 -14.84 -11.67 3.29
C GLY A 55 -14.55 -10.48 2.35
N PHE A 56 -13.87 -9.45 2.86
CA PHE A 56 -13.57 -8.22 2.11
C PHE A 56 -12.32 -8.31 1.22
N SER A 57 -11.45 -9.30 1.45
CA SER A 57 -10.17 -9.37 0.77
C SER A 57 -9.84 -10.79 0.34
N VAL A 58 -9.07 -10.87 -0.73
CA VAL A 58 -8.65 -12.13 -1.34
C VAL A 58 -7.13 -12.25 -1.19
N CYS A 59 -6.66 -13.48 -1.04
CA CYS A 59 -5.25 -13.82 -0.94
C CYS A 59 -4.89 -14.76 -2.11
N ARG A 60 -3.73 -14.55 -2.75
CA ARG A 60 -3.21 -15.45 -3.79
C ARG A 60 -2.09 -16.35 -3.29
N SER A 61 -1.38 -15.91 -2.27
CA SER A 61 -0.27 -16.63 -1.65
C SER A 61 -0.62 -17.03 -0.22
N ASP A 62 0.12 -17.98 0.33
CA ASP A 62 0.00 -18.39 1.73
C ASP A 62 0.72 -17.44 2.70
N VAL A 63 1.24 -16.32 2.20
CA VAL A 63 1.97 -15.33 3.01
C VAL A 63 0.97 -14.56 3.88
N PRO A 64 1.17 -14.51 5.21
CA PRO A 64 0.32 -13.70 6.08
C PRO A 64 0.42 -12.22 5.68
N ALA A 65 -0.71 -11.50 5.74
CA ALA A 65 -0.85 -10.09 5.35
C ALA A 65 -0.71 -9.74 3.85
N SER A 66 -0.67 -10.72 2.92
CA SER A 66 -0.70 -10.44 1.47
C SER A 66 -2.11 -10.24 0.89
N ARG A 67 -3.13 -10.19 1.75
CA ARG A 67 -4.53 -10.01 1.37
C ARG A 67 -4.79 -8.63 0.80
N THR A 68 -5.52 -8.60 -0.31
CA THR A 68 -5.79 -7.40 -1.08
C THR A 68 -7.28 -7.26 -1.37
N ALA A 69 -7.76 -6.03 -1.55
CA ALA A 69 -9.13 -5.77 -2.00
C ALA A 69 -9.48 -6.58 -3.25
N VAL A 70 -10.73 -7.08 -3.31
CA VAL A 70 -11.23 -7.91 -4.41
C VAL A 70 -11.02 -7.23 -5.77
N ASP A 71 -11.35 -5.94 -5.88
CA ASP A 71 -11.23 -5.18 -7.13
C ASP A 71 -9.79 -5.09 -7.63
N LEU A 72 -8.86 -4.75 -6.72
CA LEU A 72 -7.44 -4.71 -7.04
C LEU A 72 -6.91 -6.08 -7.44
N MET A 73 -7.40 -7.16 -6.83
CA MET A 73 -7.03 -8.51 -7.24
C MET A 73 -7.55 -8.86 -8.64
N ILE A 74 -8.78 -8.48 -8.98
CA ILE A 74 -9.34 -8.65 -10.33
C ILE A 74 -8.48 -7.90 -11.34
N GLU A 75 -8.04 -6.69 -11.03
CA GLU A 75 -7.17 -5.92 -11.92
C GLU A 75 -5.81 -6.62 -12.13
N GLN A 76 -5.19 -7.09 -11.03
CA GLN A 76 -3.89 -7.75 -11.07
C GLN A 76 -3.91 -9.13 -11.73
N THR A 77 -5.06 -9.81 -11.77
CA THR A 77 -5.18 -11.18 -12.30
C THR A 77 -5.94 -11.22 -13.62
N ILE A 78 -7.27 -11.11 -13.55
CA ILE A 78 -8.20 -11.30 -14.65
C ILE A 78 -8.02 -10.23 -15.71
N ASN A 79 -7.97 -8.95 -15.30
CA ASN A 79 -7.86 -7.85 -16.26
C ASN A 79 -6.47 -7.76 -16.83
N ARG A 80 -5.41 -7.95 -16.02
CA ARG A 80 -4.04 -8.06 -16.51
C ARG A 80 -3.93 -9.14 -17.58
N HIS A 81 -4.37 -10.37 -17.30
CA HIS A 81 -4.35 -11.47 -18.28
C HIS A 81 -5.24 -11.17 -19.51
N ALA A 82 -6.35 -10.46 -19.35
CA ALA A 82 -7.19 -10.07 -20.48
C ALA A 82 -6.53 -8.97 -21.34
N LYS A 83 -5.76 -8.07 -20.73
CA LYS A 83 -5.12 -6.92 -21.39
C LYS A 83 -3.73 -7.23 -21.97
N THR A 84 -3.17 -8.42 -21.71
CA THR A 84 -1.88 -8.84 -22.27
C THR A 84 -2.02 -9.42 -23.68
N ARG A 85 -0.88 -9.64 -24.35
CA ARG A 85 -0.81 -10.27 -25.67
C ARG A 85 -1.40 -11.68 -25.62
N GLY A 86 -2.35 -11.97 -26.51
CA GLY A 86 -3.14 -13.21 -26.47
C GLY A 86 -4.42 -13.13 -25.61
N GLY A 87 -4.60 -12.02 -24.90
CA GLY A 87 -5.86 -11.64 -24.26
C GLY A 87 -6.88 -11.06 -25.25
N ILE A 88 -7.82 -10.26 -24.76
CA ILE A 88 -8.94 -9.70 -25.53
C ILE A 88 -8.56 -8.50 -26.41
N VAL A 89 -7.33 -7.99 -26.23
CA VAL A 89 -6.81 -6.83 -26.95
C VAL A 89 -6.67 -7.14 -28.44
N GLY A 90 -7.24 -6.26 -29.28
CA GLY A 90 -7.14 -6.35 -30.75
C GLY A 90 -8.38 -6.92 -31.46
N PHE A 91 -9.25 -7.65 -30.76
CA PHE A 91 -10.50 -8.17 -31.36
C PHE A 91 -11.75 -7.88 -30.52
N SER A 92 -11.66 -7.06 -29.49
CA SER A 92 -12.79 -6.68 -28.61
C SER A 92 -14.00 -6.10 -29.36
N ARG A 93 -13.78 -5.48 -30.52
CA ARG A 93 -14.84 -4.91 -31.38
C ARG A 93 -15.58 -5.97 -32.21
N SER A 94 -15.07 -7.20 -32.27
CA SER A 94 -15.72 -8.34 -32.92
C SER A 94 -16.51 -9.13 -31.90
N LEU A 95 -17.82 -8.90 -31.85
CA LEU A 95 -18.74 -9.57 -30.94
C LEU A 95 -18.64 -11.11 -30.97
N PRO A 96 -18.61 -11.80 -32.13
CA PRO A 96 -18.46 -13.26 -32.14
C PRO A 96 -17.09 -13.73 -31.66
N ALA A 97 -16.01 -12.97 -31.88
CA ALA A 97 -14.69 -13.31 -31.35
C ALA A 97 -14.62 -13.09 -29.83
N TYR A 98 -15.22 -12.01 -29.34
CA TYR A 98 -15.39 -11.72 -27.92
C TYR A 98 -16.10 -12.87 -27.22
N TYR A 99 -17.27 -13.31 -27.71
CA TYR A 99 -18.02 -14.40 -27.08
C TYR A 99 -17.23 -15.71 -27.03
N ARG A 100 -16.59 -16.11 -28.13
CA ARG A 100 -15.73 -17.30 -28.14
C ARG A 100 -14.58 -17.18 -27.14
N TRP A 101 -13.95 -16.02 -27.06
CA TRP A 101 -12.90 -15.78 -26.08
C TRP A 101 -13.43 -15.87 -24.65
N SER A 102 -14.55 -15.19 -24.33
CA SER A 102 -15.16 -15.20 -23.00
C SER A 102 -15.53 -16.60 -22.52
N VAL A 103 -16.04 -17.45 -23.42
CA VAL A 103 -16.36 -18.85 -23.09
C VAL A 103 -15.09 -19.69 -22.97
N THR A 104 -14.08 -19.51 -23.81
CA THR A 104 -12.89 -20.39 -23.83
C THR A 104 -11.73 -19.92 -22.94
N ARG A 105 -11.81 -18.73 -22.33
CA ARG A 105 -10.68 -18.11 -21.61
C ARG A 105 -10.14 -18.95 -20.45
N HIS A 106 -11.01 -19.66 -19.72
CA HIS A 106 -10.62 -20.45 -18.55
C HIS A 106 -9.86 -21.72 -18.97
N HIS A 107 -10.27 -22.38 -20.06
CA HIS A 107 -9.51 -23.47 -20.65
C HIS A 107 -8.14 -23.01 -21.15
N ARG A 108 -8.07 -21.84 -21.80
CA ARG A 108 -6.80 -21.27 -22.25
C ARG A 108 -5.85 -21.02 -21.08
N ALA A 109 -6.35 -20.45 -19.98
CA ALA A 109 -5.57 -20.24 -18.77
C ALA A 109 -5.05 -21.57 -18.18
N SER A 110 -5.90 -22.61 -18.15
CA SER A 110 -5.50 -23.95 -17.71
C SER A 110 -4.39 -24.55 -18.57
N TYR A 111 -4.46 -24.43 -19.90
CA TYR A 111 -3.39 -24.90 -20.77
C TYR A 111 -2.09 -24.12 -20.57
N VAL A 112 -2.16 -22.80 -20.42
CA VAL A 112 -0.99 -21.96 -20.16
C VAL A 112 -0.33 -22.35 -18.83
N SER A 113 -1.13 -22.57 -17.78
CA SER A 113 -0.63 -23.05 -16.48
C SER A 113 0.09 -24.38 -16.63
N ALA A 114 -0.54 -25.37 -17.27
CA ALA A 114 0.07 -26.69 -17.47
C ALA A 114 1.37 -26.60 -18.31
N THR A 115 1.43 -25.73 -19.31
CA THR A 115 2.67 -25.52 -20.08
C THR A 115 3.77 -24.86 -19.27
N HIS A 116 3.41 -23.95 -18.35
CA HIS A 116 4.37 -23.34 -17.42
C HIS A 116 4.95 -24.39 -16.48
N ASP A 117 4.09 -25.25 -15.92
CA ASP A 117 4.48 -26.34 -15.02
C ASP A 117 5.42 -27.34 -15.72
N ILE A 118 5.14 -27.70 -16.99
CA ILE A 118 5.99 -28.60 -17.78
C ILE A 118 7.32 -27.96 -18.14
N ALA A 119 7.33 -26.65 -18.42
CA ALA A 119 8.53 -25.93 -18.82
C ALA A 119 9.47 -25.64 -17.65
N ASP A 120 9.10 -26.02 -16.41
CA ASP A 120 9.75 -25.64 -15.16
C ASP A 120 10.04 -24.13 -15.09
N ILE A 121 9.23 -23.36 -15.81
CA ILE A 121 9.11 -21.94 -15.58
C ILE A 121 8.18 -21.87 -14.38
N GLY A 122 8.71 -22.20 -13.21
CA GLY A 122 8.03 -21.91 -11.95
C GLY A 122 7.64 -20.44 -11.91
N ASP A 123 6.88 -20.05 -10.90
CA ASP A 123 6.58 -18.66 -10.56
C ASP A 123 7.89 -17.96 -10.08
N LEU A 124 8.93 -18.00 -10.92
CA LEU A 124 10.14 -17.22 -10.88
C LEU A 124 9.65 -15.80 -11.07
N SER A 125 9.33 -15.23 -9.92
CA SER A 125 9.01 -13.85 -9.68
C SER A 125 10.05 -12.94 -10.34
N ASN A 126 9.87 -12.71 -11.64
CA ASN A 126 10.01 -11.37 -12.18
C ASN A 126 8.84 -10.50 -11.69
N ASP A 127 8.53 -10.60 -10.39
CA ASP A 127 7.76 -9.62 -9.63
C ASP A 127 8.71 -8.50 -9.18
N SER A 128 9.72 -8.20 -10.00
CA SER A 128 10.34 -6.89 -9.92
C SER A 128 9.24 -5.90 -10.30
N HIS A 129 8.88 -5.06 -9.34
CA HIS A 129 7.94 -3.97 -9.54
C HIS A 129 8.26 -3.25 -10.84
N LYS A 130 7.25 -2.90 -11.65
CA LYS A 130 7.44 -2.33 -13.00
C LYS A 130 8.38 -1.12 -13.00
N GLU A 131 8.39 -0.34 -11.91
CA GLU A 131 9.29 0.81 -11.73
C GLU A 131 10.78 0.44 -11.58
N LEU A 132 11.09 -0.81 -11.22
CA LEU A 132 12.46 -1.32 -11.16
C LEU A 132 13.01 -1.73 -12.52
N THR A 133 12.17 -1.71 -13.56
CA THR A 133 12.62 -1.97 -14.94
C THR A 133 13.63 -0.89 -15.35
N PRO A 134 14.78 -1.23 -15.93
CA PRO A 134 15.82 -0.25 -16.29
C PRO A 134 15.30 0.87 -17.19
N ALA A 135 14.40 0.56 -18.13
CA ALA A 135 13.76 1.56 -18.99
C ALA A 135 12.89 2.57 -18.21
N ARG A 136 12.29 2.14 -17.10
CA ARG A 136 11.44 3.00 -16.28
C ARG A 136 12.24 3.86 -15.31
N LYS A 137 13.31 3.30 -14.72
CA LYS A 137 14.30 4.06 -13.94
C LYS A 137 14.88 5.22 -14.74
N LEU A 138 15.27 4.97 -15.99
CA LEU A 138 15.83 5.98 -16.88
C LEU A 138 14.80 7.06 -17.25
N HIS A 139 13.52 6.70 -17.40
CA HIS A 139 12.45 7.68 -17.60
C HIS A 139 12.20 8.53 -16.35
N SER A 140 12.19 7.95 -15.15
CA SER A 140 12.02 8.72 -13.91
C SER A 140 13.19 9.65 -13.64
N GLU A 141 14.42 9.18 -13.90
CA GLU A 141 15.64 9.98 -13.78
C GLU A 141 15.57 11.21 -14.69
N ASN A 142 15.12 11.04 -15.94
CA ASN A 142 14.99 12.15 -16.89
C ASN A 142 13.82 13.10 -16.57
N GLN A 143 12.77 12.63 -15.89
CA GLN A 143 11.62 13.47 -15.50
C GLN A 143 11.97 14.39 -14.32
N CYS A 144 12.75 13.92 -13.34
CA CYS A 144 13.20 14.73 -12.21
C CYS A 144 14.08 15.92 -12.61
N CYS A 145 14.66 15.91 -13.81
CA CYS A 145 15.48 17.03 -14.31
C CYS A 145 14.66 18.13 -14.99
N GLU A 146 13.36 17.93 -15.24
CA GLU A 146 12.51 18.89 -15.97
C GLU A 146 11.57 19.69 -15.06
N ASP A 147 11.30 19.21 -13.84
CA ASP A 147 10.37 19.86 -12.89
C ASP A 147 11.10 20.63 -11.77
N ASP A 148 11.97 21.59 -12.13
CA ASP A 148 12.33 22.71 -11.25
C ASP A 148 11.21 23.76 -11.28
N PHE A 149 10.01 23.39 -10.81
CA PHE A 149 8.89 24.32 -10.62
C PHE A 149 8.41 24.30 -9.17
N LEU A 150 9.27 24.73 -8.26
CA LEU A 150 8.80 25.45 -7.07
C LEU A 150 9.23 26.91 -7.22
N PRO A 151 8.31 27.85 -7.47
CA PRO A 151 8.65 29.26 -7.46
C PRO A 151 9.19 29.61 -6.09
N LYS A 152 10.34 30.30 -6.06
CA LYS A 152 11.07 30.70 -4.84
C LYS A 152 10.21 31.40 -3.79
N GLU A 153 9.04 31.93 -4.19
CA GLU A 153 8.05 32.54 -3.30
C GLU A 153 7.40 31.56 -2.31
N LEU A 154 7.23 30.27 -2.65
CA LEU A 154 6.64 29.28 -1.73
C LEU A 154 7.61 28.83 -0.63
N LEU A 155 8.92 29.03 -0.83
CA LEU A 155 9.93 28.64 0.15
C LEU A 155 9.98 29.62 1.33
N ASN A 156 9.66 30.90 1.08
CA ASN A 156 9.62 31.94 2.12
C ASN A 156 8.45 31.74 3.10
N ILE A 157 7.31 31.20 2.65
CA ILE A 157 6.14 30.95 3.51
C ILE A 157 6.47 29.89 4.57
N ILE A 158 7.27 28.87 4.22
CA ILE A 158 7.61 27.77 5.13
C ILE A 158 8.67 28.20 6.16
N THR A 159 9.49 29.20 5.83
CA THR A 159 10.53 29.72 6.73
C THR A 159 10.06 30.85 7.64
N GLU A 160 9.03 31.62 7.25
CA GLU A 160 8.59 32.79 8.02
C GLU A 160 7.62 32.46 9.18
N ASP A 161 6.93 31.31 9.14
CA ASP A 161 5.99 30.91 10.21
C ASP A 161 6.65 30.29 11.47
N ASN A 162 8.00 30.22 11.54
CA ASN A 162 8.72 29.69 12.71
C ASN A 162 9.52 30.73 13.51
N CYS A 163 9.39 32.02 13.22
CA CYS A 163 10.09 33.06 13.99
C CYS A 163 9.15 34.18 14.44
N SER A 164 8.43 33.93 15.54
CA SER A 164 8.08 34.99 16.49
C SER A 164 8.05 34.44 17.92
N GLU A 165 9.18 34.65 18.60
CA GLU A 165 9.31 35.08 20.00
C GLU A 165 8.87 34.12 21.12
N ASN A 166 9.86 33.63 21.88
CA ASN A 166 10.14 34.20 23.20
C ASN A 166 11.58 33.79 23.62
N GLU A 167 12.52 34.71 23.40
CA GLU A 167 13.77 34.79 24.15
C GLU A 167 13.49 35.60 25.41
N ASP A 168 13.65 34.99 26.58
CA ASP A 168 13.98 35.73 27.81
C ASP A 168 15.41 35.33 28.19
N SER A 169 16.30 36.28 27.94
CA SER A 169 17.70 36.35 28.37
C SER A 169 17.82 36.37 29.90
N ILE A 170 18.87 35.76 30.45
CA ILE A 170 19.71 36.33 31.52
C ILE A 170 21.08 35.65 31.46
N ASP A 171 22.08 36.48 31.27
CA ASP A 171 23.51 36.20 31.28
C ASP A 171 24.02 36.03 32.72
N ASP A 172 25.00 35.16 32.97
CA ASP A 172 26.16 35.55 33.78
C ASP A 172 27.36 34.60 33.64
N GLU A 173 28.53 35.22 33.59
CA GLU A 173 29.89 34.69 33.41
C GLU A 173 30.40 33.95 34.67
N GLY A 174 31.37 33.04 34.52
CA GLY A 174 32.05 32.47 35.69
C GLY A 174 33.04 31.33 35.48
N GLU A 175 34.26 31.70 35.06
CA GLU A 175 35.57 31.17 35.47
C GLU A 175 36.03 29.69 35.25
N LEU A 176 37.27 29.62 34.76
CA LEU A 176 38.15 28.45 34.63
C LEU A 176 38.62 27.88 35.98
N SER A 177 38.87 26.57 36.02
CA SER A 177 40.11 26.04 36.61
C SER A 177 40.41 24.60 36.14
N ASP A 178 41.59 24.42 35.54
CA ASP A 178 42.31 23.15 35.43
C ASP A 178 42.67 22.58 36.81
N ALA A 179 42.67 21.25 36.96
CA ALA A 179 43.70 20.54 37.72
C ALA A 179 43.68 19.02 37.45
N SER A 180 44.88 18.52 37.20
CA SER A 180 45.34 17.15 36.92
C SER A 180 45.38 16.23 38.14
N SER A 181 45.64 14.94 37.86
CA SER A 181 46.40 13.97 38.70
C SER A 181 45.62 13.23 39.81
N ASP A 182 45.82 11.94 40.11
CA ASP A 182 46.78 10.89 39.71
C ASP A 182 46.19 9.51 40.08
N GLU A 183 46.73 8.46 39.42
CA GLU A 183 47.04 7.07 39.84
C GLU A 183 46.38 6.47 41.12
N ILE A 184 46.02 5.18 41.19
CA ILE A 184 46.96 4.04 41.32
C ILE A 184 46.23 2.71 41.04
N MET A 185 47.02 1.85 40.39
CA MET A 185 46.87 0.46 39.97
C MET A 185 47.24 -0.54 41.10
N SER A 186 46.48 -1.64 41.28
CA SER A 186 46.91 -2.98 41.80
C SER A 186 45.66 -3.81 42.15
N SER A 187 45.29 -4.89 41.46
CA SER A 187 45.92 -6.22 41.22
C SER A 187 45.47 -7.28 42.23
N GLU A 188 45.02 -8.42 41.67
CA GLU A 188 45.08 -9.80 42.23
C GLU A 188 44.13 -10.12 43.41
N ASP A 189 43.54 -11.31 43.56
CA ASP A 189 43.54 -12.57 42.81
C ASP A 189 42.42 -13.49 43.33
N GLU A 190 42.09 -14.45 42.47
CA GLU A 190 41.54 -15.81 42.64
C GLU A 190 41.08 -16.37 44.02
N GLN A 191 39.93 -17.06 44.02
CA GLN A 191 39.70 -18.52 44.27
C GLN A 191 38.16 -18.70 44.42
N SER A 192 37.46 -19.46 43.54
CA SER A 192 37.14 -20.92 43.65
C SER A 192 36.30 -21.24 44.91
N ASP A 193 35.25 -22.07 44.95
CA ASP A 193 34.69 -23.14 44.13
C ASP A 193 33.21 -23.40 44.53
N ASP A 194 32.58 -24.36 43.84
CA ASP A 194 31.55 -25.31 44.30
C ASP A 194 30.10 -25.16 43.75
N ASP A 195 29.92 -25.76 42.57
CA ASP A 195 28.89 -26.75 42.17
C ASP A 195 27.53 -26.78 42.91
N PHE A 196 26.45 -26.41 42.20
CA PHE A 196 25.33 -27.30 41.82
C PHE A 196 24.41 -26.62 40.78
#